data_AF-A0ABD5T437-F1
#
_entry.id   AF-A0ABD5T437-F1
#
_cell.length_a   1.000
_cell.length_b   1.000
_cell.length_c   1.000
_cell.angle_alpha   90.00
_cell.angle_beta   90.00
_cell.angle_gamma   90.00
#
_symmetry.space_group_name_H-M   'P 1'
#
loop_
_entity.id
_entity.type
_entity.pdbx_description
1 polymer ?
#
loop_
_entity_poly.entity_id
_entity_poly.type
_entity_poly.pdbx_seq_one_letter_code
_entity_poly.pdbx_strand_id
1 'polypeptide(L)'
;MIDVFSYVPAIVLLPFFSFLVALGAGRYLPKGGAFGGIAATAGSFLLSLWVLATVAGGQAANRTLYTWADAGGIGPTDIELSFGILIDPLSALMLVIVTLVALLVHVFSLGYMNDEGETGLPRYYAGLGLFTASMLGFVVADNLLMAFMFFELVGLCSYLLIGFHFREPGPPSAAKKAFLVTRFGDYFFLIGVVAVLATFGTAQFAGPESFPALAEAGEVAWT
;
A
#
# COMPACT_ATOMS: atom_id res chain seq x y z
N MET A 1 6.52 6.05 -27.63
CA MET A 1 6.94 4.93 -26.75
C MET A 1 6.01 4.93 -25.55
N ILE A 2 5.44 3.78 -25.19
CA ILE A 2 4.54 3.68 -24.03
C ILE A 2 5.42 3.70 -22.78
N ASP A 3 5.27 4.72 -21.94
CA ASP A 3 6.04 4.86 -20.71
C ASP A 3 5.43 3.99 -19.60
N VAL A 4 6.10 2.89 -19.26
CA VAL A 4 5.59 1.88 -18.31
C VAL A 4 5.38 2.47 -16.93
N PHE A 5 6.21 3.43 -16.53
CA PHE A 5 6.12 4.09 -15.22
C PHE A 5 4.83 4.91 -15.05
N SER A 6 4.23 5.36 -16.16
CA SER A 6 2.93 6.05 -16.12
C SER A 6 1.76 5.12 -15.72
N TYR A 7 1.94 3.80 -15.82
CA TYR A 7 0.91 2.81 -15.46
C TYR A 7 1.08 2.23 -14.05
N VAL A 8 2.15 2.56 -13.35
CA VAL A 8 2.37 2.11 -11.97
C VAL A 8 1.23 2.53 -11.02
N PRO A 9 0.66 3.76 -11.09
CA PRO A 9 -0.52 4.09 -10.29
C PRO A 9 -1.68 3.13 -10.52
N ALA A 10 -1.85 2.61 -11.75
CA ALA A 10 -2.92 1.66 -12.06
C ALA A 10 -2.75 0.34 -11.28
N ILE A 11 -1.53 -0.08 -10.97
CA ILE A 11 -1.26 -1.30 -10.18
C ILE A 11 -1.91 -1.20 -8.80
N VAL A 12 -1.86 -0.02 -8.17
CA VAL A 12 -2.49 0.27 -6.87
C VAL A 12 -3.99 0.56 -7.03
N LEU A 13 -4.36 1.32 -8.05
CA LEU A 13 -5.73 1.79 -8.25
C LEU A 13 -6.70 0.68 -8.68
N LEU A 14 -6.25 -0.35 -9.40
CA LEU A 14 -7.10 -1.48 -9.80
C LEU A 14 -7.73 -2.20 -8.58
N PRO A 15 -6.97 -2.72 -7.60
CA PRO A 15 -7.54 -3.36 -6.42
C PRO A 15 -8.30 -2.36 -5.54
N PHE A 16 -7.89 -1.09 -5.51
CA PHE A 16 -8.64 -0.04 -4.81
C PHE A 16 -10.01 0.20 -5.44
N PHE A 17 -10.08 0.22 -6.77
CA PHE A 17 -11.34 0.33 -7.50
C PHE A 17 -12.21 -0.90 -7.27
N SER A 18 -11.64 -2.10 -7.24
CA SER A 18 -12.36 -3.31 -6.85
C SER A 18 -12.92 -3.21 -5.44
N PHE A 19 -12.20 -2.61 -4.49
CA PHE A 19 -12.69 -2.33 -3.15
C PHE A 19 -13.94 -1.43 -3.18
N LEU A 20 -13.88 -0.31 -3.91
CA LEU A 20 -15.01 0.62 -4.03
C LEU A 20 -16.24 -0.05 -4.66
N VAL A 21 -16.03 -0.85 -5.70
CA VAL A 21 -17.08 -1.61 -6.38
C VAL A 21 -17.68 -2.67 -5.45
N ALA A 22 -16.86 -3.43 -4.72
CA ALA A 22 -17.35 -4.41 -3.76
C ALA A 22 -18.10 -3.76 -2.58
N LEU A 23 -17.64 -2.60 -2.12
CA LEU A 23 -18.27 -1.86 -1.02
C LEU A 23 -19.63 -1.25 -1.42
N GLY A 24 -19.69 -0.58 -2.58
CA GLY A 24 -20.89 0.12 -3.04
C GLY A 24 -21.88 -0.76 -3.80
N ALA A 25 -21.38 -1.61 -4.71
CA ALA A 25 -22.18 -2.41 -5.63
C ALA A 25 -22.09 -3.93 -5.36
N GLY A 26 -21.26 -4.38 -4.42
CA GLY A 26 -21.03 -5.81 -4.19
C GLY A 26 -22.28 -6.60 -3.79
N ARG A 27 -23.30 -5.94 -3.22
CA ARG A 27 -24.62 -6.56 -2.94
C ARG A 27 -25.39 -6.97 -4.21
N TYR A 28 -25.12 -6.30 -5.34
CA TYR A 28 -25.76 -6.57 -6.64
C TYR A 28 -24.89 -7.45 -7.54
N LEU A 29 -23.64 -7.70 -7.16
CA LEU A 29 -22.68 -8.46 -7.95
C LEU A 29 -22.68 -9.95 -7.56
N PRO A 30 -22.44 -10.85 -8.52
CA PRO A 30 -22.33 -12.28 -8.23
C PRO A 30 -21.19 -12.52 -7.23
N LYS A 31 -21.44 -13.40 -6.25
CA LYS A 31 -20.46 -13.80 -5.22
C LYS A 31 -19.83 -12.61 -4.48
N GLY A 32 -20.59 -11.54 -4.27
CA GLY A 32 -20.14 -10.37 -3.51
C GLY A 32 -19.01 -9.56 -4.15
N GLY A 33 -18.81 -9.68 -5.46
CA GLY A 33 -17.75 -8.95 -6.18
C GLY A 33 -16.42 -9.72 -6.31
N ALA A 34 -16.40 -11.01 -5.99
CA ALA A 34 -15.21 -11.87 -6.08
C ALA A 34 -14.50 -11.79 -7.43
N PHE A 35 -15.25 -11.88 -8.53
CA PHE A 35 -14.70 -11.81 -9.89
C PHE A 35 -14.07 -10.45 -10.20
N GLY A 36 -14.63 -9.36 -9.66
CA GLY A 36 -14.04 -8.03 -9.78
C GLY A 36 -12.67 -7.95 -9.09
N GLY A 37 -12.56 -8.51 -7.88
CA GLY A 37 -11.29 -8.58 -7.15
C GLY A 37 -10.24 -9.43 -7.86
N ILE A 38 -10.63 -10.60 -8.37
CA ILE A 38 -9.71 -11.47 -9.15
C ILE A 38 -9.25 -10.75 -10.42
N ALA A 39 -10.15 -10.15 -11.19
CA ALA A 39 -9.81 -9.46 -12.43
C ALA A 39 -8.90 -8.25 -12.17
N ALA A 40 -9.19 -7.45 -11.13
CA ALA A 40 -8.37 -6.31 -10.75
C ALA A 40 -6.97 -6.72 -10.31
N THR A 41 -6.85 -7.73 -9.44
CA THR A 41 -5.56 -8.23 -8.95
C THR A 41 -4.75 -8.93 -10.04
N ALA A 42 -5.40 -9.66 -10.95
CA ALA A 42 -4.76 -10.22 -12.14
C ALA A 42 -4.21 -9.11 -13.06
N GLY A 43 -4.97 -8.03 -13.26
CA GLY A 43 -4.51 -6.85 -13.99
C GLY A 43 -3.26 -6.22 -13.35
N SER A 44 -3.29 -6.02 -12.03
CA SER A 44 -2.12 -5.54 -11.27
C SER A 44 -0.92 -6.48 -11.36
N PHE A 45 -1.13 -7.80 -11.37
CA PHE A 45 -0.06 -8.78 -11.53
C PHE A 45 0.60 -8.69 -12.91
N LEU A 46 -0.19 -8.62 -13.98
CA LEU A 46 0.33 -8.48 -15.35
C LEU A 46 1.11 -7.17 -15.53
N LEU A 47 0.60 -6.06 -14.97
CA LEU A 47 1.31 -4.78 -14.97
C LEU A 47 2.61 -4.85 -14.15
N SER A 48 2.60 -5.52 -13.00
CA SER A 48 3.80 -5.71 -12.17
C SER A 48 4.88 -6.52 -12.90
N LEU A 49 4.50 -7.56 -13.66
CA LEU A 49 5.44 -8.31 -14.49
C LEU A 49 6.05 -7.44 -15.59
N TRP A 50 5.26 -6.54 -16.18
CA TRP A 50 5.76 -5.61 -17.18
C TRP A 50 6.75 -4.61 -16.58
N VAL A 51 6.43 -4.05 -15.41
CA VAL A 51 7.35 -3.19 -14.65
C VAL A 51 8.65 -3.93 -14.34
N LEU A 52 8.59 -5.16 -13.82
CA LEU A 52 9.78 -5.96 -13.53
C LEU A 52 10.66 -6.18 -14.78
N ALA A 53 10.05 -6.51 -15.92
CA ALA A 53 10.78 -6.68 -17.17
C ALA A 53 11.49 -5.38 -17.62
N THR A 54 10.87 -4.22 -17.41
CA THR A 54 11.49 -2.92 -17.74
C THR A 54 12.63 -2.55 -16.79
N VAL A 55 12.46 -2.83 -15.49
CA VAL A 55 13.47 -2.54 -14.47
C VAL A 55 14.67 -3.48 -14.60
N ALA A 56 14.45 -4.74 -14.98
CA ALA A 56 15.51 -5.69 -15.31
C ALA A 56 16.38 -5.22 -16.51
N GLY A 57 15.83 -4.35 -17.37
CA GLY A 57 16.57 -3.67 -18.43
C GLY A 57 17.43 -2.50 -17.97
N GLY A 58 17.52 -2.24 -16.65
CA GLY A 58 18.32 -1.17 -16.04
C GLY A 58 17.58 0.15 -15.85
N GLN A 59 16.26 0.19 -16.04
CA GLN A 59 15.47 1.40 -15.87
C GLN A 59 14.92 1.49 -14.44
N ALA A 60 15.28 2.53 -13.70
CA ALA A 60 14.63 2.88 -12.44
C ALA A 60 13.90 4.22 -12.60
N ALA A 61 12.81 4.41 -11.87
CA ALA A 61 12.07 5.67 -11.89
C ALA A 61 11.77 6.11 -10.46
N ASN A 62 12.12 7.35 -10.15
CA ASN A 62 11.56 8.07 -9.02
C ASN A 62 10.78 9.26 -9.58
N ARG A 63 9.48 9.32 -9.34
CA ARG A 63 8.62 10.40 -9.84
C ARG A 63 7.62 10.84 -8.78
N THR A 64 7.65 12.12 -8.46
CA THR A 64 6.62 12.77 -7.66
C THR A 64 5.38 13.01 -8.52
N LEU A 65 4.22 12.55 -8.06
CA LEU A 65 2.94 12.71 -8.78
C LEU A 65 2.16 13.92 -8.29
N TYR A 66 2.12 14.14 -6.98
CA TYR A 66 1.30 15.17 -6.37
C TYR A 66 1.90 15.65 -5.05
N THR A 67 2.08 16.95 -4.88
CA THR A 67 2.46 17.54 -3.59
C THR A 67 1.20 17.82 -2.78
N TRP A 68 1.02 17.08 -1.68
CA TRP A 68 -0.18 17.11 -0.86
C TRP A 68 -0.24 18.30 0.09
N ALA A 69 0.86 18.57 0.78
CA ALA A 69 0.97 19.70 1.66
C ALA A 69 2.41 20.22 1.63
N ASP A 70 2.53 21.49 1.30
CA ASP A 70 3.74 22.25 1.55
C ASP A 70 3.56 22.87 2.93
N ALA A 71 4.11 22.21 3.95
CA ALA A 71 4.16 22.79 5.28
C ALA A 71 5.30 23.82 5.24
N GLY A 72 5.01 24.98 4.65
CA GLY A 72 5.94 26.11 4.59
C GLY A 72 6.68 26.24 5.91
N GLY A 73 8.01 26.31 5.82
CA GLY A 73 8.90 25.68 6.79
C GLY A 73 8.54 25.84 8.28
N ILE A 74 8.59 24.72 9.00
CA ILE A 74 8.74 24.74 10.46
C ILE A 74 10.22 25.02 10.75
N GLY A 75 10.67 26.26 10.49
CA GLY A 75 12.07 26.67 10.55
C GLY A 75 12.71 26.89 9.17
N PRO A 76 14.04 26.70 9.01
CA PRO A 76 14.75 26.97 7.76
C PRO A 76 14.54 25.90 6.65
N THR A 77 13.65 24.93 6.85
CA THR A 77 13.40 23.84 5.90
C THR A 77 11.93 23.73 5.53
N ASP A 78 11.66 23.71 4.22
CA ASP A 78 10.34 23.45 3.66
C ASP A 78 10.06 21.94 3.70
N ILE A 79 9.15 21.51 4.56
CA ILE A 79 8.76 20.09 4.66
C ILE A 79 7.68 19.84 3.62
N GLU A 80 8.08 19.30 2.47
CA GLU A 80 7.16 18.88 1.42
C GLU A 80 6.60 17.48 1.69
N LEU A 81 5.28 17.42 1.81
CA LEU A 81 4.52 16.18 1.85
C LEU A 81 4.06 15.87 0.44
N SER A 82 4.76 14.96 -0.23
CA SER A 82 4.41 14.55 -1.59
C SER A 82 4.01 13.08 -1.69
N PHE A 83 3.23 12.79 -2.71
CA PHE A 83 2.92 11.44 -3.16
C PHE A 83 3.69 11.21 -4.45
N GLY A 84 4.68 10.33 -4.40
CA GLY A 84 5.38 9.88 -5.58
C GLY A 84 5.38 8.37 -5.71
N ILE A 85 6.14 7.93 -6.71
CA ILE A 85 6.32 6.54 -7.07
C ILE A 85 7.81 6.31 -7.20
N LEU A 86 8.32 5.44 -6.33
CA LEU A 86 9.67 4.91 -6.42
C LEU A 86 9.60 3.49 -6.96
N ILE A 87 10.23 3.27 -8.12
CA ILE A 87 10.38 1.98 -8.78
C ILE A 87 11.86 1.70 -9.01
N ASP A 88 12.34 0.76 -8.24
CA ASP A 88 13.69 0.20 -8.23
C ASP A 88 13.60 -1.34 -8.33
N PRO A 89 14.72 -2.07 -8.46
CA PRO A 89 14.69 -3.53 -8.59
C PRO A 89 13.99 -4.23 -7.42
N LEU A 90 14.09 -3.67 -6.20
CA LEU A 90 13.46 -4.24 -5.01
C LEU A 90 11.95 -4.06 -5.03
N SER A 91 11.45 -2.85 -5.22
CA SER A 91 10.01 -2.56 -5.30
C SER A 91 9.36 -3.29 -6.47
N ALA A 92 10.02 -3.38 -7.64
CA ALA A 92 9.50 -4.14 -8.78
C ALA A 92 9.32 -5.64 -8.47
N LEU A 93 10.27 -6.25 -7.75
CA LEU A 93 10.15 -7.62 -7.29
C LEU A 93 9.01 -7.76 -6.27
N MET A 94 8.92 -6.83 -5.32
CA MET A 94 7.88 -6.83 -4.29
C MET A 94 6.48 -6.65 -4.88
N LEU A 95 6.31 -5.83 -5.92
CA LEU A 95 5.05 -5.69 -6.65
C LEU A 95 4.59 -7.03 -7.21
N VAL A 96 5.47 -7.79 -7.85
CA VAL A 96 5.15 -9.12 -8.39
C VAL A 96 4.79 -10.10 -7.27
N ILE A 97 5.55 -10.14 -6.18
CA ILE A 97 5.28 -11.05 -5.06
C ILE A 97 3.92 -10.73 -4.42
N VAL A 98 3.67 -9.45 -4.11
CA VAL A 98 2.43 -9.02 -3.44
C VAL A 98 1.22 -9.27 -4.35
N THR A 99 1.30 -8.91 -5.63
CA THR A 99 0.19 -9.15 -6.58
C THR A 99 -0.06 -10.63 -6.83
N LEU A 100 0.99 -11.46 -6.89
CA LEU A 100 0.86 -12.91 -7.03
C LEU A 100 0.16 -13.54 -5.82
N VAL A 101 0.64 -13.24 -4.61
CA VAL A 101 0.02 -13.77 -3.38
C VAL A 101 -1.40 -13.26 -3.24
N ALA A 102 -1.65 -11.97 -3.51
CA ALA A 102 -2.99 -11.41 -3.49
C ALA A 102 -3.94 -12.08 -4.49
N LEU A 103 -3.48 -12.38 -5.70
CA LEU A 103 -4.26 -13.09 -6.71
C LEU A 103 -4.60 -14.51 -6.24
N LEU A 104 -3.62 -15.25 -5.71
CA LEU A 104 -3.84 -16.59 -5.16
C LEU A 104 -4.84 -16.56 -4.00
N VAL A 105 -4.73 -15.59 -3.10
CA VAL A 105 -5.69 -15.41 -2.00
C VAL A 105 -7.08 -15.11 -2.54
N HIS A 106 -7.25 -14.22 -3.52
CA HIS A 106 -8.56 -13.94 -4.11
C HIS A 106 -9.19 -15.18 -4.74
N VAL A 107 -8.41 -15.98 -5.48
CA VAL A 107 -8.87 -17.23 -6.10
C VAL A 107 -9.20 -18.28 -5.04
N PHE A 108 -8.37 -18.42 -4.01
CA PHE A 108 -8.63 -19.32 -2.89
C PHE A 108 -9.91 -18.94 -2.14
N SER A 109 -10.09 -17.64 -1.84
CA SER A 109 -11.28 -17.14 -1.17
C SER A 109 -12.56 -17.33 -1.99
N LEU A 110 -12.46 -17.41 -3.33
CA LEU A 110 -13.61 -17.78 -4.17
C LEU A 110 -14.13 -19.18 -3.83
N GLY A 111 -13.24 -20.13 -3.55
CA GLY A 111 -13.63 -21.47 -3.11
C GLY A 111 -14.07 -21.46 -1.64
N TYR A 112 -13.26 -20.88 -0.76
CA TYR A 112 -13.46 -20.95 0.68
C TYR A 112 -14.66 -20.15 1.21
N MET A 113 -14.88 -18.93 0.71
CA MET A 113 -15.94 -18.04 1.26
C MET A 113 -17.29 -18.26 0.60
N ASN A 114 -17.36 -18.86 -0.60
CA ASN A 114 -18.62 -19.05 -1.31
C ASN A 114 -19.28 -20.41 -1.01
N ASP A 115 -18.92 -21.04 0.10
CA ASP A 115 -19.66 -22.17 0.65
C ASP A 115 -21.08 -21.72 1.08
N GLU A 116 -22.02 -22.66 1.07
CA GLU A 116 -23.43 -22.39 1.32
C GLU A 116 -23.65 -21.84 2.75
N GLY A 117 -24.04 -20.57 2.85
CA GLY A 117 -24.48 -19.94 4.11
C GLY A 117 -23.67 -18.72 4.58
N GLU A 118 -22.55 -18.40 3.94
CA GLU A 118 -21.73 -17.24 4.35
C GLU A 118 -22.39 -15.91 4.00
N THR A 119 -22.41 -14.98 4.97
CA THR A 119 -23.07 -13.68 4.83
C THR A 119 -22.04 -12.55 4.86
N GLY A 120 -22.27 -11.50 4.06
CA GLY A 120 -21.36 -10.35 4.04
C GLY A 120 -20.14 -10.49 3.13
N LEU A 121 -20.19 -11.37 2.12
CA LEU A 121 -19.18 -11.49 1.06
C LEU A 121 -18.73 -10.14 0.46
N PRO A 122 -19.61 -9.16 0.18
CA PRO A 122 -19.18 -7.85 -0.31
C PRO A 122 -18.17 -7.16 0.60
N ARG A 123 -18.35 -7.26 1.92
CA ARG A 123 -17.44 -6.66 2.91
C ARG A 123 -16.09 -7.40 2.95
N TYR A 124 -16.11 -8.72 2.82
CA TYR A 124 -14.88 -9.51 2.76
C TYR A 124 -14.04 -9.13 1.55
N TYR A 125 -14.62 -9.15 0.35
CA TYR A 125 -13.90 -8.81 -0.88
C TYR A 125 -13.52 -7.33 -0.95
N ALA A 126 -14.33 -6.43 -0.37
CA ALA A 126 -13.92 -5.04 -0.16
C ALA A 126 -12.67 -4.95 0.73
N GLY A 127 -12.67 -5.59 1.91
CA GLY A 127 -11.52 -5.62 2.80
C GLY A 127 -10.27 -6.20 2.14
N LEU A 128 -10.42 -7.28 1.35
CA LEU A 128 -9.32 -7.92 0.64
C LEU A 128 -8.75 -7.03 -0.48
N GLY A 129 -9.61 -6.33 -1.22
CA GLY A 129 -9.20 -5.35 -2.24
C GLY A 129 -8.46 -4.16 -1.61
N LEU A 130 -8.96 -3.63 -0.49
CA LEU A 130 -8.31 -2.53 0.23
C LEU A 130 -6.97 -2.98 0.82
N PHE A 131 -6.88 -4.18 1.38
CA PHE A 131 -5.61 -4.75 1.86
C PHE A 131 -4.57 -4.82 0.74
N THR A 132 -4.97 -5.32 -0.42
CA THR A 132 -4.09 -5.44 -1.59
C THR A 132 -3.64 -4.06 -2.07
N ALA A 133 -4.56 -3.10 -2.22
CA ALA A 133 -4.23 -1.74 -2.60
C ALA A 133 -3.27 -1.07 -1.59
N SER A 134 -3.50 -1.29 -0.29
CA SER A 134 -2.65 -0.71 0.77
C SER A 134 -1.24 -1.26 0.72
N MET A 135 -1.09 -2.58 0.57
CA MET A 135 0.22 -3.21 0.44
C MET A 135 0.97 -2.74 -0.83
N LEU A 136 0.27 -2.59 -1.95
CA LEU A 136 0.90 -2.08 -3.18
C LEU A 136 1.28 -0.61 -3.05
N GLY A 137 0.44 0.21 -2.41
CA GLY A 137 0.74 1.60 -2.07
C GLY A 137 1.98 1.73 -1.18
N PHE A 138 2.13 0.83 -0.19
CA PHE A 138 3.32 0.75 0.65
C PHE A 138 4.59 0.42 -0.15
N VAL A 139 4.50 -0.51 -1.10
CA VAL A 139 5.66 -0.93 -1.91
C VAL A 139 6.15 0.17 -2.87
N VAL A 140 5.25 0.99 -3.40
CA VAL A 140 5.61 2.06 -4.36
C VAL A 140 5.93 3.40 -3.69
N ALA A 141 5.81 3.48 -2.37
CA ALA A 141 6.00 4.72 -1.63
C ALA A 141 7.41 5.30 -1.86
N ASP A 142 7.48 6.56 -2.28
CA ASP A 142 8.74 7.28 -2.54
C ASP A 142 9.33 7.92 -1.29
N ASN A 143 8.52 8.10 -0.25
CA ASN A 143 8.93 8.69 1.01
C ASN A 143 8.38 7.95 2.24
N LEU A 144 9.04 8.17 3.37
CA LEU A 144 8.80 7.48 4.63
C LEU A 144 7.41 7.77 5.21
N LEU A 145 6.85 8.96 4.98
CA LEU A 145 5.51 9.27 5.46
C LEU A 145 4.42 8.59 4.64
N MET A 146 4.56 8.57 3.31
CA MET A 146 3.67 7.79 2.44
C MET A 146 3.71 6.31 2.82
N ALA A 147 4.90 5.77 3.10
CA ALA A 147 5.05 4.41 3.62
C ALA A 147 4.32 4.24 4.96
N PHE A 148 4.47 5.15 5.92
CA PHE A 148 3.75 5.12 7.20
C PHE A 148 2.23 5.14 7.02
N MET A 149 1.70 5.98 6.12
CA MET A 149 0.27 6.06 5.82
C MET A 149 -0.29 4.75 5.28
N PHE A 150 0.39 4.11 4.33
CA PHE A 150 -0.05 2.82 3.80
C PHE A 150 0.16 1.68 4.80
N PHE A 151 1.18 1.76 5.66
CA PHE A 151 1.40 0.80 6.74
C PHE A 151 0.22 0.78 7.72
N GLU A 152 -0.23 1.97 8.13
CA GLU A 152 -1.42 2.18 8.95
C GLU A 152 -2.70 1.62 8.28
N LEU A 153 -2.83 1.83 6.97
CA LEU A 153 -3.97 1.32 6.19
C LEU A 153 -3.96 -0.22 6.11
N VAL A 154 -2.78 -0.84 5.99
CA VAL A 154 -2.62 -2.31 6.09
C VAL A 154 -3.04 -2.81 7.47
N GLY A 155 -2.68 -2.10 8.55
CA GLY A 155 -3.12 -2.39 9.91
C GLY A 155 -4.64 -2.34 10.07
N LEU A 156 -5.29 -1.29 9.52
CA LEU A 156 -6.75 -1.16 9.49
C LEU A 156 -7.42 -2.31 8.71
N CYS A 157 -6.90 -2.65 7.52
CA CYS A 157 -7.43 -3.74 6.72
C CYS A 157 -7.33 -5.08 7.46
N SER A 158 -6.23 -5.32 8.16
CA SER A 158 -6.02 -6.53 8.96
C SER A 158 -7.05 -6.62 10.09
N TYR A 159 -7.34 -5.51 10.77
CA TYR A 159 -8.41 -5.46 11.78
C TYR A 159 -9.79 -5.84 11.19
N LEU A 160 -10.12 -5.28 10.03
CA LEU A 160 -11.40 -5.54 9.35
C LEU A 160 -11.55 -7.00 8.91
N LEU A 161 -10.47 -7.61 8.41
CA LEU A 161 -10.46 -9.00 7.93
C LEU A 161 -10.46 -10.01 9.08
N ILE A 162 -9.66 -9.80 10.13
CA ILE A 162 -9.67 -10.67 11.32
C ILE A 162 -11.02 -10.58 12.03
N GLY A 163 -11.59 -9.38 12.11
CA GLY A 163 -12.89 -9.12 12.72
C GLY A 163 -14.09 -9.49 11.82
N PHE A 164 -13.90 -10.24 10.73
CA PHE A 164 -14.97 -10.51 9.78
C PHE A 164 -16.16 -11.22 10.43
N HIS A 165 -15.96 -12.28 11.21
CA HIS A 165 -17.03 -12.96 11.98
C HIS A 165 -17.35 -12.24 13.31
N PHE A 166 -17.73 -10.97 13.22
CA PHE A 166 -17.93 -10.10 14.40
C PHE A 166 -19.06 -10.51 15.36
N ARG A 167 -19.95 -11.41 14.94
CA ARG A 167 -21.06 -11.92 15.79
C ARG A 167 -20.59 -12.96 16.81
N GLU A 168 -19.42 -13.54 16.59
CA GLU A 168 -18.79 -14.45 17.53
C GLU A 168 -17.91 -13.68 18.50
N PRO A 169 -17.78 -14.10 19.76
CA PRO A 169 -16.97 -13.38 20.75
C PRO A 169 -15.45 -13.45 20.46
N GLY A 170 -14.99 -14.50 19.77
CA GLY A 170 -13.58 -14.72 19.44
C GLY A 170 -13.00 -13.68 18.48
N PRO A 171 -13.51 -13.56 17.24
CA PRO A 171 -12.92 -12.73 16.18
C PRO A 171 -12.75 -11.24 16.55
N PRO A 172 -13.73 -10.53 17.16
CA PRO A 172 -13.52 -9.15 17.62
C PRO A 172 -12.43 -9.01 18.68
N SER A 173 -12.29 -9.99 19.57
CA SER A 173 -11.25 -9.95 20.60
C SER A 173 -9.86 -10.16 20.00
N ALA A 174 -9.73 -11.06 19.02
CA ALA A 174 -8.50 -11.29 18.28
C ALA A 174 -8.12 -10.08 17.42
N ALA A 175 -9.08 -9.50 16.70
CA ALA A 175 -8.87 -8.31 15.88
C ALA A 175 -8.37 -7.13 16.74
N LYS A 176 -8.99 -6.89 17.91
CA LYS A 176 -8.54 -5.85 18.85
C LYS A 176 -7.12 -6.10 19.36
N LYS A 177 -6.78 -7.34 19.72
CA LYS A 177 -5.42 -7.69 20.17
C LYS A 177 -4.39 -7.45 19.08
N ALA A 178 -4.63 -7.95 17.87
CA ALA A 178 -3.74 -7.75 16.73
C ALA A 178 -3.55 -6.26 16.42
N PHE A 179 -4.65 -5.51 16.33
CA PHE A 179 -4.60 -4.08 16.03
C PHE A 179 -3.88 -3.27 17.10
N LEU A 180 -4.10 -3.55 18.39
CA LEU A 180 -3.40 -2.83 19.48
C LEU A 180 -1.90 -3.11 19.50
N VAL A 181 -1.49 -4.35 19.21
CA VAL A 181 -0.05 -4.70 19.15
C VAL A 181 0.62 -4.03 17.96
N THR A 182 -0.02 -4.03 16.78
CA THR A 182 0.49 -3.31 15.61
C THR A 182 0.54 -1.80 15.88
N ARG A 183 -0.53 -1.23 16.43
CA ARG A 183 -0.63 0.20 16.78
C ARG A 183 0.47 0.64 17.74
N PHE A 184 0.85 -0.22 18.68
CA PHE A 184 1.95 0.06 19.58
C PHE A 184 3.29 0.18 18.82
N GLY A 185 3.52 -0.69 17.82
CA GLY A 185 4.66 -0.58 16.90
C GLY A 185 4.61 0.67 16.03
N ASP A 186 3.42 1.06 15.58
CA ASP A 186 3.21 2.26 14.74
C ASP A 186 3.70 3.54 15.44
N TYR A 187 3.59 3.63 16.77
CA TYR A 187 4.13 4.76 17.52
C TYR A 187 5.65 4.85 17.44
N PHE A 188 6.37 3.73 17.48
CA PHE A 188 7.83 3.73 17.31
C PHE A 188 8.22 4.04 15.87
N PHE A 189 7.44 3.55 14.89
CA PHE A 189 7.65 3.91 13.50
C PHE A 189 7.45 5.41 13.30
N LEU A 190 6.39 6.00 13.87
CA LEU A 190 6.14 7.44 13.82
C LEU A 190 7.26 8.26 14.48
N ILE A 191 7.77 7.81 15.63
CA ILE A 191 8.95 8.44 16.26
C ILE A 191 10.15 8.41 15.31
N GLY A 192 10.38 7.28 14.61
CA GLY A 192 11.42 7.17 13.59
C GLY A 192 11.22 8.13 12.42
N VAL A 193 9.98 8.26 11.93
CA VAL A 193 9.63 9.22 10.86
C VAL A 193 9.96 10.65 11.29
N VAL A 194 9.52 11.04 12.49
CA VAL A 194 9.78 12.37 13.04
C VAL A 194 11.28 12.60 13.27
N ALA A 195 12.01 11.60 13.74
CA ALA A 195 13.46 11.71 13.94
C ALA A 195 14.19 11.93 12.62
N VAL A 196 13.88 11.15 11.57
CA VAL A 196 14.46 11.32 10.23
C VAL A 196 14.16 12.71 9.67
N LEU A 197 12.90 13.15 9.74
CA LEU A 197 12.49 14.48 9.32
C LEU A 197 13.22 15.58 10.10
N ALA A 198 13.34 15.44 11.42
CA ALA A 198 14.02 16.42 12.26
C ALA A 198 15.54 16.46 12.01
N THR A 199 16.17 15.37 11.58
CA THR A 199 17.62 15.33 11.30
C THR A 199 17.95 15.79 9.87
N PHE A 200 17.21 15.31 8.87
CA PHE A 200 17.56 15.48 7.45
C PHE A 200 16.65 16.46 6.70
N GLY A 201 15.55 16.92 7.30
CA GLY A 201 14.61 17.83 6.65
C GLY A 201 13.78 17.20 5.51
N THR A 202 13.99 15.91 5.21
CA THR A 202 13.35 15.18 4.11
C THR A 202 12.97 13.77 4.53
N ALA A 203 11.92 13.23 3.92
CA ALA A 203 11.48 11.84 4.09
C ALA A 203 11.71 10.99 2.83
N GLN A 204 12.32 11.55 1.78
CA GLN A 204 12.50 10.89 0.49
C GLN A 204 13.53 9.76 0.56
N PHE A 205 13.23 8.62 -0.10
CA PHE A 205 14.14 7.47 -0.14
C PHE A 205 15.22 7.59 -1.23
N ALA A 206 14.94 8.27 -2.33
CA ALA A 206 15.81 8.32 -3.50
C ALA A 206 15.95 9.75 -4.04
N GLY A 207 17.12 10.05 -4.61
CA GLY A 207 17.51 11.38 -5.04
C GLY A 207 18.76 11.87 -4.32
N PRO A 208 19.41 12.95 -4.80
CA PRO A 208 20.60 13.50 -4.18
C PRO A 208 20.32 14.13 -2.80
N GLU A 209 19.11 14.62 -2.57
CA GLU A 209 18.65 15.20 -1.30
C GLU A 209 17.81 14.20 -0.47
N SER A 210 17.94 12.90 -0.73
CA SER A 210 17.27 11.87 0.05
C SER A 210 17.94 11.70 1.42
N PHE A 211 17.18 11.27 2.44
CA PHE A 211 17.78 11.09 3.76
C PHE A 211 18.90 10.04 3.78
N PRO A 212 18.88 8.94 2.98
CA PRO A 212 20.02 8.04 2.91
C PRO A 212 21.27 8.71 2.33
N ALA A 213 21.12 9.53 1.29
CA ALA A 213 22.24 10.24 0.67
C ALA A 213 22.87 11.26 1.62
N LEU A 214 22.05 12.03 2.34
CA LEU A 214 22.50 12.99 3.36
C LEU A 214 23.18 12.28 4.54
N ALA A 215 22.64 11.15 4.98
CA ALA A 215 23.23 10.33 6.03
C ALA A 215 24.62 9.79 5.63
N GLU A 216 24.79 9.35 4.37
CA GLU A 216 26.08 8.91 3.83
C GLU A 216 27.09 10.05 3.70
N ALA A 217 26.62 11.26 3.35
CA ALA A 217 27.43 12.47 3.28
C ALA A 217 27.82 13.02 4.67
N GLY A 218 27.13 12.57 5.73
CA GLY A 218 27.28 13.14 7.08
C GLY A 218 26.68 14.54 7.22
N GLU A 219 25.77 14.90 6.31
CA GLU A 219 25.11 16.20 6.26
C GLU A 219 23.77 16.12 7.03
N VAL A 220 23.49 17.15 7.81
CA VAL A 220 22.21 17.32 8.52
C VAL A 220 21.59 18.63 8.11
N ALA A 221 20.27 18.73 8.19
CA ALA A 221 19.53 19.92 7.75
C ALA A 221 19.87 21.23 8.50
N TRP A 222 20.69 21.14 9.56
CA TRP A 222 21.02 22.25 10.47
C TRP A 222 22.48 22.73 10.36
N THR A 223 23.27 22.19 9.44
CA THR A 223 24.69 22.53 9.24
C THR A 223 24.94 22.97 7.82
#